data_AF-A0A662YZE3-F1
#
_entry.id   AF-A0A662YZE3-F1
#
_cell.length_a   1.000
_cell.length_b   1.000
_cell.length_c   1.000
_cell.angle_alpha   90.00
_cell.angle_beta   90.00
_cell.angle_gamma   90.00
#
_symmetry.space_group_name_H-M   'P 1'
#
loop_
_entity.id
_entity.type
_entity.pdbx_description
1 polymer ?
#
loop_
_entity_poly.entity_id
_entity_poly.type
_entity_poly.pdbx_seq_one_letter_code
_entity_poly.pdbx_strand_id
1 'polypeptide(L)'
;GHMPTNQLLRKYDLLQFADVTKAVSEGNLMLLNDALAKHEAFFIRCGIFLILEKLKIITYRNFFKKVYQLLKTHQLPLDAFLVALKFMQVDDVDTDEVQCILANLIYMGHIKGYISHQHQKLVVSKQNPFPPLSTVS
;
A
#
# COMPACT_ATOMS: atom_id res chain seq x y z
N GLY A 1 -4.40 -10.26 -4.96
CA GLY A 1 -3.37 -10.27 -3.89
C GLY A 1 -2.70 -11.63 -3.75
N HIS A 2 -2.29 -12.24 -4.86
CA HIS A 2 -1.49 -13.46 -4.85
C HIS A 2 -0.10 -13.09 -5.31
N MET A 3 0.90 -13.52 -4.55
CA MET A 3 2.29 -13.14 -4.76
C MET A 3 3.08 -14.34 -5.26
N PRO A 4 3.91 -14.20 -6.29
CA PRO A 4 4.72 -15.31 -6.79
C PRO A 4 5.73 -15.75 -5.73
N THR A 5 6.08 -17.03 -5.75
CA THR A 5 7.17 -17.54 -4.89
C THR A 5 8.52 -17.21 -5.51
N ASN A 6 9.54 -17.02 -4.67
CA ASN A 6 10.91 -16.80 -5.15
C ASN A 6 11.42 -17.96 -6.03
N GLN A 7 10.97 -19.19 -5.77
CA GLN A 7 11.30 -20.35 -6.60
C GLN A 7 10.74 -20.21 -8.03
N LEU A 8 9.49 -19.73 -8.16
CA LEU A 8 8.88 -19.47 -9.46
C LEU A 8 9.65 -18.39 -10.22
N LEU A 9 10.04 -17.30 -9.55
CA LEU A 9 10.81 -16.23 -10.17
C LEU A 9 12.17 -16.73 -10.68
N ARG A 10 12.89 -17.54 -9.89
CA ARG A 10 14.17 -18.15 -10.31
C ARG A 10 14.00 -19.08 -11.51
N LYS A 11 12.94 -19.90 -11.51
CA LYS A 11 12.67 -20.87 -12.59
C LYS A 11 12.52 -20.20 -13.96
N TYR A 12 12.02 -18.96 -13.99
CA TYR A 12 11.75 -18.22 -15.23
C TYR A 12 12.66 -17.00 -15.42
N ASP A 13 13.72 -16.86 -14.63
CA ASP A 13 14.66 -15.72 -14.67
C ASP A 13 13.99 -14.34 -14.51
N LEU A 14 13.03 -14.25 -13.59
CA LEU A 14 12.22 -13.06 -13.31
C LEU A 14 12.55 -12.46 -11.92
N LEU A 15 13.82 -12.50 -11.51
CA LEU A 15 14.24 -12.00 -10.19
C LEU A 15 14.06 -10.49 -10.00
N GLN A 16 13.87 -9.73 -11.06
CA GLN A 16 13.52 -8.31 -11.03
C GLN A 16 12.20 -8.06 -10.26
N PHE A 17 11.31 -9.05 -10.20
CA PHE A 17 10.05 -8.98 -9.46
C PHE A 17 10.18 -9.33 -7.97
N ALA A 18 11.34 -9.80 -7.51
CA ALA A 18 11.49 -10.28 -6.14
C ALA A 18 11.29 -9.15 -5.12
N ASP A 19 11.99 -8.02 -5.32
CA ASP A 19 11.90 -6.86 -4.44
C ASP A 19 10.52 -6.20 -4.54
N VAL A 20 9.93 -6.13 -5.74
CA VAL A 20 8.55 -5.64 -5.96
C VAL A 20 7.55 -6.48 -5.15
N THR A 21 7.62 -7.81 -5.27
CA THR A 21 6.71 -8.73 -4.58
C THR A 21 6.83 -8.60 -3.06
N LYS A 22 8.06 -8.49 -2.55
CA LYS A 22 8.34 -8.29 -1.14
C LYS A 22 7.80 -6.96 -0.64
N ALA A 23 8.09 -5.87 -1.35
CA ALA A 23 7.65 -4.53 -1.00
C ALA A 23 6.13 -4.43 -0.88
N VAL A 24 5.40 -4.93 -1.88
CA VAL A 24 3.93 -4.91 -1.87
C VAL A 24 3.38 -5.72 -0.71
N SER A 25 3.90 -6.93 -0.48
CA SER A 25 3.46 -7.82 0.61
C SER A 25 3.67 -7.19 1.99
N GLU A 26 4.78 -6.49 2.17
CA GLU A 26 5.13 -5.84 3.42
C GLU A 26 4.52 -4.44 3.56
N GLY A 27 3.95 -3.86 2.51
CA GLY A 27 3.53 -2.45 2.54
C GLY A 27 4.73 -1.50 2.68
N ASN A 28 5.88 -1.85 2.09
CA ASN A 28 7.10 -1.05 2.12
C ASN A 28 7.16 -0.16 0.86
N LEU A 29 6.72 1.10 0.99
CA LEU A 29 6.63 2.03 -0.13
C LEU A 29 8.00 2.42 -0.70
N MET A 30 8.98 2.62 0.19
CA MET A 30 10.36 2.96 -0.19
C MET A 30 10.99 1.84 -1.02
N LEU A 31 10.92 0.59 -0.54
CA LEU A 31 11.44 -0.56 -1.28
C LEU A 31 10.74 -0.76 -2.63
N LEU A 32 9.44 -0.47 -2.71
CA LEU A 32 8.72 -0.56 -3.98
C LEU A 32 9.26 0.45 -5.00
N ASN A 33 9.43 1.71 -4.58
CA ASN A 33 9.96 2.76 -5.45
C ASN A 33 11.38 2.42 -5.91
N ASP A 34 12.24 1.97 -5.00
CA ASP A 34 13.62 1.55 -5.33
C ASP A 34 13.63 0.38 -6.32
N ALA A 35 12.77 -0.62 -6.12
CA ALA A 35 12.69 -1.79 -6.99
C ALA A 35 12.21 -1.44 -8.40
N LEU A 36 11.23 -0.53 -8.51
CA LEU A 36 10.72 -0.06 -9.80
C LEU A 36 11.77 0.78 -10.53
N ALA A 37 12.47 1.68 -9.83
CA ALA A 37 13.54 2.50 -10.40
C ALA A 37 14.73 1.64 -10.86
N LYS A 38 15.18 0.70 -10.02
CA LYS A 38 16.32 -0.19 -10.31
C LYS A 38 16.11 -1.04 -11.56
N HIS A 39 14.86 -1.44 -11.85
CA HIS A 39 14.51 -2.32 -12.96
C HIS A 39 13.63 -1.65 -14.02
N GLU A 40 13.59 -0.31 -14.04
CA GLU A 40 12.69 0.48 -14.89
C GLU A 40 12.79 0.11 -16.37
N ALA A 41 14.00 0.10 -16.94
CA ALA A 41 14.21 -0.24 -18.34
C ALA A 41 13.75 -1.66 -18.70
N PHE A 42 13.84 -2.62 -17.77
CA PHE A 42 13.31 -3.96 -17.97
C PHE A 42 11.78 -3.95 -18.02
N PHE A 43 11.13 -3.32 -17.05
CA PHE A 43 9.67 -3.26 -16.97
C PHE A 43 9.03 -2.46 -18.11
N ILE A 44 9.69 -1.40 -18.60
CA ILE A 44 9.26 -0.63 -19.78
C ILE A 44 9.36 -1.49 -21.03
N ARG A 45 10.48 -2.19 -21.25
CA ARG A 45 10.62 -3.10 -22.42
C ARG A 45 9.59 -4.23 -22.40
N CYS A 46 9.22 -4.72 -21.22
CA CYS A 46 8.15 -5.70 -21.06
C CYS A 46 6.73 -5.10 -21.21
N GLY A 47 6.59 -3.78 -21.31
CA GLY A 47 5.29 -3.10 -21.46
C GLY A 47 4.40 -3.12 -20.22
N ILE A 48 4.95 -3.43 -19.03
CA ILE A 48 4.19 -3.65 -17.79
C ILE A 48 4.42 -2.57 -16.73
N PHE A 49 5.30 -1.60 -16.98
CA PHE A 49 5.67 -0.59 -15.99
C PHE A 49 4.45 0.13 -15.38
N LEU A 50 3.51 0.59 -16.21
CA LEU A 50 2.28 1.25 -15.75
C LEU A 50 1.34 0.32 -14.95
N ILE A 51 1.40 -0.99 -15.21
CA ILE A 51 0.65 -1.98 -14.43
C ILE A 51 1.30 -2.14 -13.05
N LEU A 52 2.63 -2.16 -12.99
CA LEU A 52 3.36 -2.23 -11.73
C LEU A 52 3.19 -0.97 -10.87
N GLU A 53 3.06 0.21 -11.48
CA GLU A 53 2.74 1.46 -10.76
C GLU A 53 1.42 1.35 -9.98
N LYS A 54 0.43 0.60 -10.48
CA LYS A 54 -0.83 0.35 -9.75
C LYS A 54 -0.62 -0.42 -8.44
N LEU A 55 0.51 -1.10 -8.25
CA LEU A 55 0.84 -1.78 -7.00
C LEU A 55 1.05 -0.82 -5.84
N LYS A 56 1.32 0.48 -6.10
CA LYS A 56 1.41 1.50 -5.03
C LYS A 56 0.14 1.55 -4.19
N ILE A 57 -1.04 1.47 -4.81
CA ILE A 57 -2.34 1.47 -4.13
C ILE A 57 -2.43 0.32 -3.12
N ILE A 58 -2.09 -0.89 -3.54
CA ILE A 58 -2.12 -2.09 -2.70
C ILE A 58 -1.06 -1.99 -1.59
N THR A 59 0.09 -1.39 -1.88
CA THR A 59 1.18 -1.18 -0.93
C THR A 59 0.76 -0.20 0.17
N TYR A 60 0.13 0.92 -0.18
CA TYR A 60 -0.48 1.84 0.80
C TYR A 60 -1.52 1.14 1.66
N ARG A 61 -2.41 0.34 1.07
CA ARG A 61 -3.39 -0.46 1.81
C ARG A 61 -2.70 -1.37 2.82
N ASN A 62 -1.68 -2.12 2.41
CA ASN A 62 -0.97 -3.05 3.27
C ASN A 62 -0.20 -2.33 4.38
N PHE A 63 0.38 -1.17 4.07
CA PHE A 63 1.05 -0.30 5.02
C PHE A 63 0.09 0.20 6.11
N PHE A 64 -1.05 0.77 5.72
CA PHE A 64 -2.06 1.25 6.66
C PHE A 64 -2.73 0.13 7.46
N LYS A 65 -2.86 -1.06 6.87
CA LYS A 65 -3.28 -2.26 7.63
C LYS A 65 -2.31 -2.56 8.77
N LYS A 66 -0.99 -2.40 8.59
CA LYS A 66 -0.01 -2.56 9.66
C LYS A 66 -0.16 -1.49 10.74
N VAL A 67 -0.36 -0.23 10.37
CA VAL A 67 -0.64 0.86 11.34
C VAL A 67 -1.86 0.51 12.20
N TYR A 68 -2.94 0.03 11.58
CA TYR A 68 -4.12 -0.46 12.29
C TYR A 68 -3.82 -1.61 13.25
N GLN A 69 -3.06 -2.62 12.81
CA GLN A 69 -2.71 -3.77 13.64
C GLN A 69 -1.83 -3.39 14.84
N LEU A 70 -1.01 -2.35 14.71
CA LEU A 70 -0.18 -1.83 15.80
C LEU A 70 -1.00 -1.04 16.82
N LEU A 71 -1.89 -0.15 16.36
CA LEU A 71 -2.69 0.70 17.25
C LEU A 71 -3.87 -0.02 17.91
N LYS A 72 -4.36 -1.12 17.31
CA LYS A 72 -5.43 -1.98 17.85
C LYS A 72 -6.70 -1.20 18.26
N THR A 73 -7.06 -0.19 17.49
CA THR A 73 -8.29 0.62 17.69
C THR A 73 -9.04 0.79 16.37
N HIS A 74 -10.37 0.90 16.45
CA HIS A 74 -11.23 1.17 15.30
C HIS A 74 -11.36 2.67 14.97
N GLN A 75 -10.80 3.55 15.81
CA GLN A 75 -10.75 4.98 15.58
C GLN A 75 -9.28 5.41 15.55
N LEU A 76 -8.69 5.46 14.36
CA LEU A 76 -7.27 5.72 14.19
C LEU A 76 -7.04 7.21 13.96
N PRO A 77 -6.17 7.88 14.72
CA PRO A 77 -5.83 9.28 14.48
C PRO A 77 -5.14 9.43 13.12
N LEU A 78 -5.50 10.46 12.35
CA LEU A 78 -4.89 10.75 11.05
C LEU A 78 -3.38 11.01 11.17
N ASP A 79 -2.96 11.63 12.27
CA ASP A 79 -1.56 11.89 12.60
C ASP A 79 -0.70 10.61 12.65
N ALA A 80 -1.26 9.48 13.09
CA ALA A 80 -0.50 8.23 13.09
C ALA A 80 -0.15 7.75 11.67
N PHE A 81 -1.04 7.99 10.69
CA PHE A 81 -0.73 7.69 9.29
C PHE A 81 0.28 8.70 8.72
N LEU A 82 0.18 9.97 9.10
CA LEU A 82 1.13 11.01 8.70
C LEU A 82 2.56 10.66 9.15
N VAL A 83 2.73 10.35 10.44
CA VAL A 83 4.04 9.92 11.01
C VAL A 83 4.54 8.67 10.31
N ALA A 84 3.65 7.70 10.04
CA ALA A 84 4.02 6.47 9.35
C ALA A 84 4.48 6.74 7.89
N LEU A 85 3.82 7.63 7.16
CA LEU A 85 4.23 8.00 5.80
C LEU A 85 5.55 8.77 5.78
N LYS A 86 5.77 9.69 6.72
CA LYS A 86 7.06 10.38 6.88
C LYS A 86 8.19 9.40 7.18
N PHE A 87 7.92 8.37 7.99
CA PHE A 87 8.88 7.29 8.22
C PHE A 87 9.24 6.52 6.94
N MET A 88 8.30 6.40 6.00
CA MET A 88 8.53 5.80 4.68
C MET A 88 9.15 6.76 3.67
N GLN A 89 9.59 7.96 4.08
CA GLN A 89 10.19 8.98 3.23
C GLN A 89 9.30 9.37 2.04
N VAL A 90 7.97 9.43 2.27
CA VAL A 90 7.06 10.02 1.29
C VAL A 90 7.24 11.54 1.35
N ASP A 91 7.74 12.11 0.27
CA ASP A 91 8.04 13.54 0.16
C ASP A 91 6.78 14.40 0.37
N ASP A 92 6.95 15.53 1.05
CA ASP A 92 5.95 16.59 1.25
C ASP A 92 4.57 16.11 1.74
N VAL A 93 4.52 14.98 2.44
CA VAL A 93 3.25 14.45 2.96
C VAL A 93 2.72 15.30 4.12
N ASP A 94 1.49 15.75 3.97
CA ASP A 94 0.70 16.46 4.98
C ASP A 94 -0.61 15.72 5.30
N THR A 95 -1.43 16.32 6.16
CA THR A 95 -2.70 15.73 6.60
C THR A 95 -3.72 15.65 5.45
N ASP A 96 -3.65 16.52 4.45
CA ASP A 96 -4.57 16.52 3.32
C ASP A 96 -4.21 15.39 2.36
N GLU A 97 -2.92 15.13 2.14
CA GLU A 97 -2.45 13.98 1.36
C GLU A 97 -2.82 12.65 2.05
N VAL A 98 -2.67 12.56 3.37
CA VAL A 98 -3.14 11.40 4.15
C VAL A 98 -4.63 11.15 3.93
N GLN A 99 -5.45 12.21 4.01
CA GLN A 99 -6.89 12.12 3.78
C GLN A 99 -7.20 11.71 2.34
N CYS A 100 -6.47 12.23 1.35
CA CYS A 100 -6.62 11.89 -0.05
C CYS A 100 -6.36 10.40 -0.30
N ILE A 101 -5.24 9.86 0.21
CA ILE A 101 -4.91 8.44 0.09
C ILE A 101 -5.98 7.58 0.76
N LEU A 102 -6.38 7.92 1.99
CA LEU A 102 -7.42 7.19 2.72
C LEU A 102 -8.77 7.22 2.00
N ALA A 103 -9.19 8.39 1.48
CA ALA A 103 -10.43 8.54 0.73
C ALA A 103 -10.43 7.66 -0.53
N ASN A 104 -9.33 7.64 -1.27
CA ASN A 104 -9.17 6.77 -2.44
C ASN A 104 -9.24 5.27 -2.05
N LEU A 105 -8.57 4.87 -0.97
CA LEU A 105 -8.63 3.49 -0.49
C LEU A 105 -10.02 3.08 0.01
N ILE A 106 -10.78 4.00 0.58
CA ILE A 106 -12.18 3.78 0.98
C ILE A 106 -13.06 3.65 -0.26
N TYR A 107 -12.94 4.59 -1.21
CA TYR A 107 -13.70 4.60 -2.45
C TYR A 107 -13.50 3.31 -3.26
N MET A 108 -12.26 2.84 -3.36
CA MET A 108 -11.92 1.57 -4.02
C MET A 108 -12.22 0.33 -3.16
N GLY A 109 -12.88 0.44 -2.00
CA GLY A 109 -13.24 -0.70 -1.15
C GLY A 109 -12.07 -1.42 -0.46
N HIS A 110 -10.86 -0.86 -0.52
CA HIS A 110 -9.66 -1.41 0.11
C HIS A 110 -9.66 -1.22 1.63
N ILE A 111 -10.39 -0.20 2.11
CA ILE A 111 -10.65 0.10 3.52
C ILE A 111 -12.16 0.26 3.71
N LYS A 112 -12.73 -0.43 4.69
CA LYS A 112 -14.12 -0.25 5.11
C LYS A 112 -14.17 0.72 6.28
N GLY A 113 -14.52 1.97 6.02
CA GLY A 113 -14.56 3.02 7.03
C GLY A 113 -14.94 4.39 6.46
N TYR A 114 -14.82 5.42 7.28
CA TYR A 114 -15.00 6.81 6.89
C TYR A 114 -14.01 7.71 7.65
N ILE A 115 -13.77 8.91 7.11
CA ILE A 115 -12.94 9.93 7.77
C ILE A 115 -13.86 10.84 8.59
N SER A 116 -13.58 10.96 9.88
CA SER A 116 -14.19 11.95 10.76
C SER A 116 -13.31 13.20 10.79
N HIS A 117 -13.68 14.22 10.02
CA HIS A 117 -12.93 15.48 9.96
C HIS A 117 -12.93 16.21 11.31
N GLN A 118 -14.06 16.23 12.03
CA GLN A 118 -14.15 16.89 13.34
C GLN A 118 -13.17 16.33 14.36
N HIS A 119 -12.93 15.02 14.35
CA HIS A 119 -12.04 14.36 15.31
C HIS A 119 -10.66 14.02 14.74
N GLN A 120 -10.42 14.32 13.45
CA GLN A 120 -9.20 13.95 12.74
C GLN A 120 -8.88 12.44 12.89
N LYS A 121 -9.87 11.59 12.59
CA LYS A 121 -9.73 10.13 12.68
C LYS A 121 -10.25 9.40 11.45
N LEU A 122 -9.60 8.30 11.10
CA LEU A 122 -10.18 7.24 10.31
C LEU A 122 -10.99 6.32 11.24
N VAL A 123 -12.30 6.20 11.01
CA VAL A 123 -13.17 5.26 11.72
C VAL A 123 -13.40 4.05 10.83
N VAL A 124 -12.88 2.89 11.23
CA VAL A 124 -12.96 1.66 10.43
C VAL A 124 -13.99 0.68 10.97
N SER A 125 -14.47 -0.22 10.11
CA SER A 125 -15.39 -1.28 10.48
C SER A 125 -14.83 -2.17 11.59
N LYS A 126 -15.71 -2.62 12.49
CA LYS A 126 -15.36 -3.65 13.48
C LYS A 126 -15.14 -5.03 12.84
N GLN A 127 -15.70 -5.25 11.65
CA GLN A 127 -15.62 -6.51 10.93
C GLN A 127 -14.83 -6.34 9.65
N ASN A 128 -13.64 -6.95 9.59
CA ASN A 128 -12.78 -6.97 8.42
C ASN A 128 -12.55 -5.58 7.78
N PRO A 129 -11.98 -4.61 8.53
CA PRO A 129 -11.76 -3.25 8.03
C PRO A 129 -10.85 -3.17 6.79
N PHE A 130 -10.03 -4.19 6.56
CA PHE A 130 -9.19 -4.36 5.38
C PHE A 130 -9.53 -5.69 4.68
N PRO A 131 -10.52 -5.72 3.77
CA PRO A 131 -10.96 -6.95 3.09
C PRO A 131 -9.86 -7.61 2.26
N PRO A 132 -9.91 -8.93 2.02
CA PRO A 132 -8.96 -9.61 1.13
C PRO A 132 -8.89 -8.93 -0.25
N LEU A 133 -7.68 -8.82 -0.81
CA LEU A 133 -7.50 -8.15 -2.12
C LEU A 133 -8.18 -8.90 -3.28
N SER A 134 -8.53 -10.17 -3.11
CA SER A 134 -9.27 -10.96 -4.11
C SER A 134 -10.76 -10.68 -4.12
N THR A 135 -11.29 -9.99 -3.11
CA THR A 135 -12.72 -9.67 -2.99
C THR A 135 -13.03 -8.20 -3.31
N VAL A 136 -12.01 -7.44 -3.71
CA VAL A 136 -12.12 -6.02 -4.07
C VAL A 136 -11.97 -5.94 -5.59
N SER A 137 -13.02 -5.45 -6.26
CA SER A 137 -13.11 -5.32 -7.73
C SER A 137 -12.63 -3.96 -8.21
#